data_AF-A0A2E7PY59-F1
#
_entry.id   AF-A0A2E7PY59-F1
#
_cell.length_a   1.000
_cell.length_b   1.000
_cell.length_c   1.000
_cell.angle_alpha   90.00
_cell.angle_beta   90.00
_cell.angle_gamma   90.00
#
_symmetry.space_group_name_H-M   'P 1'
#
loop_
_entity.id
_entity.type
_entity.pdbx_description
1 polymer ?
#
loop_
_entity_poly.entity_id
_entity_poly.type
_entity_poly.pdbx_seq_one_letter_code
_entity_poly.pdbx_strand_id
1 'polypeptide(L)'
;MDCFALAIFRMEIKKESMNEKRSLPSYSNESLTRRSLFKGVTAGLVAGGLAGSPVTGLAQKAKSKKKGVRKGRINQSVVSWCFSEHWSVEETCNHAKDLGCKSIELIDSKHWPVLKKYGLTCAISGIPVDGAPFIKGFNNPHYHGWLIEATKKAIDESADFGCPNVIAFTGFSENFSLEEGA
;
A
#
# COMPACT_ATOMS: atom_id res chain seq x y z
N MET A 1 -16.22 5.77 6.66
CA MET A 1 -15.75 7.17 6.77
C MET A 1 -14.35 7.13 6.20
N ASP A 2 -14.29 7.44 4.92
CA ASP A 2 -13.21 7.05 4.01
C ASP A 2 -12.17 8.15 3.98
N CYS A 3 -11.00 7.91 4.56
CA CYS A 3 -9.88 8.84 4.53
C CYS A 3 -8.92 8.47 3.41
N PHE A 4 -9.01 9.20 2.30
CA PHE A 4 -8.00 9.29 1.26
C PHE A 4 -6.72 9.94 1.86
N ALA A 5 -5.63 9.19 1.93
CA ALA A 5 -4.30 9.75 2.17
C ALA A 5 -3.64 10.03 0.80
N LEU A 6 -3.53 11.31 0.46
CA LEU A 6 -2.91 11.80 -0.77
C LEU A 6 -1.38 11.84 -0.59
N ALA A 7 -0.67 11.23 -1.53
CA ALA A 7 0.79 11.14 -1.59
C ALA A 7 1.44 12.51 -1.88
N ILE A 8 2.51 12.86 -1.15
CA ILE A 8 3.37 14.00 -1.50
C ILE A 8 4.45 13.57 -2.51
N PHE A 9 4.51 14.40 -3.54
CA PHE A 9 5.19 14.32 -4.82
C PHE A 9 6.68 14.65 -4.68
N ARG A 10 7.55 13.87 -5.33
CA ARG A 10 8.97 14.22 -5.51
C ARG A 10 9.08 15.15 -6.73
N MET A 11 9.31 16.44 -6.50
CA MET A 11 9.55 17.42 -7.57
C MET A 11 10.99 17.34 -8.06
N GLU A 12 11.18 16.81 -9.27
CA GLU A 12 12.35 17.11 -10.11
C GLU A 12 11.82 17.99 -11.25
N ILE A 13 12.06 19.30 -11.19
CA ILE A 13 11.62 20.24 -12.24
C ILE A 13 12.55 20.12 -13.45
N LYS A 14 12.03 19.54 -14.54
CA LYS A 14 12.50 19.83 -15.89
C LYS A 14 11.37 20.55 -16.62
N LYS A 15 11.59 21.83 -16.95
CA LYS A 15 10.69 22.64 -17.77
C LYS A 15 10.76 22.14 -19.21
N GLU A 16 9.69 21.53 -19.71
CA GLU A 16 9.40 21.50 -21.14
C GLU A 16 7.92 21.88 -21.32
N SER A 17 7.67 22.90 -22.15
CA SER A 17 6.35 23.37 -22.49
C SER A 17 5.74 22.49 -23.58
N MET A 18 4.49 22.05 -23.43
CA MET A 18 3.61 21.92 -24.60
C MET A 18 2.14 21.86 -24.20
N ASN A 19 1.39 22.74 -24.85
CA ASN A 19 -0.05 22.72 -25.04
C ASN A 19 -0.44 21.51 -25.91
N GLU A 20 -1.26 20.57 -25.41
CA GLU A 20 -2.09 19.71 -26.26
C GLU A 20 -3.23 19.03 -25.47
N LYS A 21 -4.47 19.25 -25.90
CA LYS A 21 -5.66 18.56 -25.39
C LYS A 21 -5.61 17.08 -25.80
N ARG A 22 -5.61 16.14 -24.84
CA ARG A 22 -5.81 14.70 -25.11
C ARG A 22 -7.06 14.19 -24.42
N SER A 23 -8.04 13.79 -25.22
CA SER A 23 -9.19 12.98 -24.82
C SER A 23 -8.73 11.55 -24.46
N LEU A 24 -9.25 11.00 -23.36
CA LEU A 24 -8.95 9.64 -22.89
C LEU A 24 -9.74 8.59 -23.70
N PRO A 25 -9.11 7.46 -24.12
CA PRO A 25 -9.84 6.38 -24.76
C PRO A 25 -10.53 5.48 -23.72
N SER A 26 -11.77 5.10 -24.02
CA SER A 26 -12.56 4.07 -23.34
C SER A 26 -11.92 2.69 -23.55
N TYR A 27 -11.64 1.95 -22.48
CA TYR A 27 -11.17 0.56 -22.53
C TYR A 27 -12.29 -0.36 -22.02
N SER A 28 -12.96 -1.06 -22.93
CA SER A 28 -13.85 -2.18 -22.60
C SER A 28 -13.02 -3.43 -22.30
N ASN A 29 -13.04 -3.89 -21.06
CA ASN A 29 -12.46 -5.18 -20.66
C ASN A 29 -13.55 -6.27 -20.67
N GLU A 30 -13.61 -7.05 -21.75
CA GLU A 30 -14.35 -8.32 -21.77
C GLU A 30 -13.56 -9.36 -20.98
N SER A 31 -13.90 -9.51 -19.69
CA SER A 31 -13.32 -10.54 -18.84
C SER A 31 -14.11 -11.85 -18.97
N LEU A 32 -13.42 -12.93 -19.35
CA LEU A 32 -13.97 -14.28 -19.39
C LEU A 32 -14.52 -14.65 -18.00
N THR A 33 -15.84 -14.68 -17.89
CA THR A 33 -16.52 -14.90 -16.62
C THR A 33 -16.57 -16.39 -16.30
N ARG A 34 -16.42 -16.74 -15.01
CA ARG A 34 -16.52 -18.12 -14.47
C ARG A 34 -17.70 -18.94 -14.99
N ARG A 35 -18.78 -18.26 -15.39
CA ARG A 35 -20.02 -18.83 -15.95
C ARG A 35 -19.81 -19.46 -17.35
N SER A 36 -18.83 -19.01 -18.13
CA SER A 36 -18.50 -19.60 -19.43
C SER A 36 -17.75 -20.93 -19.32
N LEU A 37 -17.12 -21.22 -18.17
CA LEU A 37 -16.40 -22.49 -17.96
C LEU A 37 -17.36 -23.66 -17.71
N PHE A 38 -18.49 -23.41 -17.02
CA PHE A 38 -19.50 -24.45 -16.76
C PHE A 38 -20.32 -24.83 -18.00
N LYS A 39 -20.40 -23.95 -19.01
CA LYS A 39 -21.01 -24.28 -20.31
C LYS A 39 -20.14 -25.23 -21.15
N GLY A 40 -18.85 -25.38 -20.83
CA GLY A 40 -17.94 -26.28 -21.54
C GLY A 40 -18.02 -27.75 -21.10
N VAL A 41 -18.63 -28.05 -19.95
CA VAL A 41 -18.64 -29.41 -19.38
C VAL A 41 -19.87 -30.23 -19.81
N THR A 42 -20.93 -29.59 -20.32
CA THR A 42 -22.16 -30.29 -20.73
C THR A 42 -22.18 -30.77 -22.19
N ALA A 43 -21.17 -30.44 -23.01
CA ALA A 43 -21.10 -30.81 -24.42
C ALA A 43 -20.40 -32.16 -24.68
N GLY A 44 -20.40 -33.07 -23.70
CA GLY A 44 -19.58 -34.29 -23.74
C GLY A 44 -20.29 -35.63 -23.62
N LEU A 45 -21.64 -35.71 -23.61
CA LEU A 45 -22.28 -36.98 -23.23
C LEU A 45 -23.42 -37.55 -24.08
N VAL A 46 -23.59 -37.20 -25.37
CA VAL A 46 -24.52 -37.98 -26.21
C VAL A 46 -24.03 -38.15 -27.65
N ALA A 47 -23.27 -39.21 -27.91
CA ALA A 47 -23.39 -40.12 -29.07
C ALA A 47 -22.26 -41.18 -28.98
N GLY A 48 -22.63 -42.45 -28.93
CA GLY A 48 -21.76 -43.56 -28.51
C GLY A 48 -20.71 -44.06 -29.51
N GLY A 49 -19.76 -44.82 -28.97
CA GLY A 49 -18.79 -45.64 -29.70
C GLY A 49 -17.71 -46.20 -28.76
N LEU A 50 -17.66 -47.53 -28.59
CA LEU A 50 -16.70 -48.27 -27.76
C LEU A 50 -15.26 -48.18 -28.31
N ALA A 51 -14.31 -47.65 -27.53
CA ALA A 51 -12.92 -48.13 -27.39
C ALA A 51 -12.15 -47.18 -26.45
N GLY A 52 -11.44 -47.75 -25.48
CA GLY A 52 -11.01 -47.04 -24.29
C GLY A 52 -9.94 -45.96 -24.45
N SER A 53 -9.91 -45.08 -23.47
CA SER A 53 -8.70 -44.66 -22.74
C SER A 53 -9.15 -43.90 -21.49
N PRO A 54 -8.47 -44.06 -20.34
CA PRO A 54 -8.77 -43.23 -19.20
C PRO A 54 -8.46 -41.79 -19.61
N VAL A 55 -9.47 -40.92 -19.59
CA VAL A 55 -9.21 -39.48 -19.49
C VAL A 55 -8.54 -39.29 -18.14
N THR A 56 -7.22 -39.45 -18.12
CA THR A 56 -6.35 -38.98 -17.07
C THR A 56 -6.64 -37.50 -16.98
N GLY A 57 -7.48 -37.14 -16.00
CA GLY A 57 -7.75 -35.77 -15.64
C GLY A 57 -6.39 -35.11 -15.51
N LEU A 58 -6.10 -34.19 -16.44
CA LEU A 58 -4.99 -33.26 -16.35
C LEU A 58 -5.23 -32.48 -15.07
N ALA A 59 -4.78 -33.03 -13.94
CA ALA A 59 -4.44 -32.30 -12.76
C ALA A 59 -3.25 -31.42 -13.16
N GLN A 60 -3.54 -30.36 -13.92
CA GLN A 60 -2.68 -29.21 -14.00
C GLN A 60 -2.56 -28.76 -12.56
N LYS A 61 -1.42 -29.11 -11.92
CA LYS A 61 -0.90 -28.39 -10.77
C LYS A 61 -0.94 -26.93 -11.20
N ALA A 62 -1.98 -26.22 -10.78
CA ALA A 62 -2.08 -24.80 -10.96
C ALA A 62 -0.86 -24.25 -10.22
N LYS A 63 0.23 -23.98 -10.95
CA LYS A 63 1.34 -23.23 -10.39
C LYS A 63 0.70 -21.96 -9.88
N SER A 64 0.68 -21.79 -8.55
CA SER A 64 0.10 -20.59 -7.97
C SER A 64 0.82 -19.44 -8.67
N LYS A 65 0.07 -18.61 -9.39
CA LYS A 65 0.66 -17.42 -9.98
C LYS A 65 1.18 -16.64 -8.77
N LYS A 66 2.50 -16.57 -8.57
CA LYS A 66 3.12 -15.81 -7.48
C LYS A 66 2.50 -14.41 -7.49
N LYS A 67 1.62 -14.12 -6.52
CA LYS A 67 0.92 -12.84 -6.43
C LYS A 67 1.96 -11.77 -6.03
N GLY A 68 1.78 -10.51 -6.43
CA GLY A 68 2.69 -9.41 -6.08
C GLY A 68 3.53 -8.84 -7.24
N VAL A 69 4.25 -7.75 -6.96
CA VAL A 69 5.08 -7.00 -7.93
C VAL A 69 6.29 -7.84 -8.36
N ARG A 70 6.39 -8.14 -9.67
CA ARG A 70 7.43 -9.07 -10.19
C ARG A 70 8.60 -8.40 -10.89
N LYS A 71 8.41 -7.18 -11.39
CA LYS A 71 9.39 -6.52 -12.28
C LYS A 71 10.31 -5.54 -11.54
N GLY A 72 10.18 -5.42 -10.21
CA GLY A 72 10.99 -4.51 -9.39
C GLY A 72 10.81 -3.02 -9.67
N ARG A 73 9.90 -2.63 -10.58
CA ARG A 73 9.67 -1.25 -11.03
C ARG A 73 8.89 -0.39 -10.05
N ILE A 74 8.24 -1.00 -9.06
CA ILE A 74 7.41 -0.32 -8.07
C ILE A 74 7.92 -0.72 -6.70
N ASN A 75 8.19 0.28 -5.86
CA ASN A 75 8.51 0.09 -4.45
C ASN A 75 7.19 0.13 -3.67
N GLN A 76 6.56 -1.02 -3.49
CA GLN A 76 5.35 -1.11 -2.67
C GLN A 76 5.71 -1.25 -1.18
N SER A 77 4.83 -0.71 -0.36
CA SER A 77 4.90 -0.77 1.09
C SER A 77 3.51 -0.97 1.69
N VAL A 78 3.47 -1.33 2.96
CA VAL A 78 2.23 -1.44 3.74
C VAL A 78 2.32 -0.53 4.95
N VAL A 79 1.19 0.01 5.37
CA VAL A 79 1.10 0.86 6.55
C VAL A 79 0.74 0.00 7.76
N SER A 80 1.51 0.12 8.85
CA SER A 80 1.44 -0.84 9.97
C SER A 80 0.09 -0.91 10.67
N TRP A 81 -0.58 0.23 10.90
CA TRP A 81 -1.84 0.24 11.67
C TRP A 81 -3.02 -0.41 10.93
N CYS A 82 -2.94 -0.56 9.60
CA CYS A 82 -4.02 -1.18 8.83
C CYS A 82 -4.25 -2.66 9.19
N PHE A 83 -3.27 -3.29 9.85
CA PHE A 83 -3.29 -4.70 10.18
C PHE A 83 -2.96 -4.98 11.65
N SER A 84 -2.77 -3.95 12.48
CA SER A 84 -2.30 -4.12 13.87
C SER A 84 -3.28 -4.87 14.77
N GLU A 85 -4.57 -4.90 14.42
CA GLU A 85 -5.58 -5.71 15.13
C GLU A 85 -5.53 -7.20 14.74
N HIS A 86 -4.88 -7.54 13.63
CA HIS A 86 -4.89 -8.89 13.06
C HIS A 86 -3.54 -9.59 13.16
N TRP A 87 -2.44 -8.82 13.08
CA TRP A 87 -1.09 -9.36 12.98
C TRP A 87 -0.14 -8.61 13.91
N SER A 88 0.76 -9.38 14.53
CA SER A 88 1.97 -8.84 15.15
C SER A 88 2.87 -8.15 14.11
N VAL A 89 3.86 -7.40 14.59
CA VAL A 89 4.86 -6.77 13.72
C VAL A 89 5.64 -7.80 12.91
N GLU A 90 6.02 -8.93 13.50
CA GLU A 90 6.75 -10.00 12.81
C GLU A 90 5.89 -10.69 11.75
N GLU A 91 4.60 -10.94 12.02
CA GLU A 91 3.65 -11.45 11.02
C GLU A 91 3.46 -10.46 9.88
N THR A 92 3.33 -9.18 10.18
CA THR A 92 3.24 -8.12 9.17
C THR A 92 4.50 -8.08 8.30
N CYS A 93 5.69 -8.22 8.89
CA CYS A 93 6.95 -8.31 8.15
C CYS A 93 6.99 -9.52 7.22
N ASN A 94 6.56 -10.70 7.70
CA ASN A 94 6.45 -11.90 6.88
C ASN A 94 5.53 -11.69 5.68
N HIS A 95 4.30 -11.20 5.92
CA HIS A 95 3.34 -10.95 4.86
C HIS A 95 3.82 -9.89 3.86
N ALA A 96 4.44 -8.82 4.33
CA ALA A 96 5.03 -7.78 3.47
C ALA A 96 6.08 -8.39 2.52
N LYS A 97 6.95 -9.27 3.01
CA LYS A 97 7.94 -9.96 2.17
C LYS A 97 7.29 -10.90 1.15
N ASP A 98 6.30 -11.66 1.57
CA ASP A 98 5.57 -12.57 0.68
C ASP A 98 4.89 -11.84 -0.48
N LEU A 99 4.42 -10.61 -0.23
CA LEU A 99 3.83 -9.71 -1.23
C LEU A 99 4.87 -8.99 -2.11
N GLY A 100 6.15 -9.04 -1.72
CA GLY A 100 7.24 -8.33 -2.40
C GLY A 100 7.33 -6.84 -2.04
N CYS A 101 6.80 -6.44 -0.88
CA CYS A 101 6.97 -5.10 -0.33
C CYS A 101 8.42 -4.89 0.12
N LYS A 102 8.87 -3.63 0.06
CA LYS A 102 10.23 -3.23 0.46
C LYS A 102 10.25 -2.58 1.85
N SER A 103 9.13 -2.05 2.29
CA SER A 103 9.02 -1.30 3.52
C SER A 103 7.67 -1.47 4.21
N ILE A 104 7.68 -1.17 5.50
CA ILE A 104 6.50 -0.99 6.34
C ILE A 104 6.54 0.45 6.85
N GLU A 105 5.47 1.19 6.62
CA GLU A 105 5.38 2.62 6.90
C GLU A 105 4.66 2.88 8.22
N LEU A 106 4.98 4.03 8.81
CA LEU A 106 4.27 4.61 9.96
C LEU A 106 4.16 3.65 11.15
N ILE A 107 5.15 2.77 11.26
CA ILE A 107 5.38 1.92 12.43
C ILE A 107 6.26 2.68 13.43
N ASP A 108 5.99 2.49 14.72
CA ASP A 108 6.79 3.03 15.82
C ASP A 108 8.27 2.66 15.66
N SER A 109 9.15 3.64 15.86
CA SER A 109 10.60 3.50 15.66
C SER A 109 11.23 2.40 16.51
N LYS A 110 10.62 2.03 17.65
CA LYS A 110 11.06 0.88 18.46
C LYS A 110 11.02 -0.45 17.72
N HIS A 111 10.21 -0.57 16.67
CA HIS A 111 10.06 -1.79 15.88
C HIS A 111 10.96 -1.84 14.63
N TRP A 112 11.67 -0.77 14.32
CA TRP A 112 12.61 -0.72 13.20
C TRP A 112 13.73 -1.77 13.23
N PRO A 113 14.28 -2.18 14.40
CA PRO A 113 15.19 -3.33 14.46
C PRO A 113 14.57 -4.63 13.94
N VAL A 114 13.26 -4.82 14.14
CA VAL A 114 12.52 -5.97 13.59
C VAL A 114 12.46 -5.86 12.07
N LEU A 115 12.14 -4.68 11.51
CA LEU A 115 12.16 -4.49 10.05
C LEU A 115 13.51 -4.91 9.44
N LYS A 116 14.63 -4.46 10.06
CA LYS A 116 16.00 -4.81 9.65
C LYS A 116 16.22 -6.33 9.66
N LYS A 117 15.79 -7.05 10.70
CA LYS A 117 15.86 -8.54 10.77
C LYS A 117 15.18 -9.21 9.58
N TYR A 118 14.12 -8.62 9.04
CA TYR A 118 13.38 -9.14 7.89
C TYR A 118 13.91 -8.64 6.54
N GLY A 119 14.86 -7.71 6.52
CA GLY A 119 15.35 -7.06 5.29
C GLY A 119 14.37 -6.04 4.71
N LEU A 120 13.52 -5.47 5.56
CA LEU A 120 12.58 -4.40 5.23
C LEU A 120 13.12 -3.06 5.75
N THR A 121 12.66 -1.97 5.16
CA THR A 121 12.92 -0.60 5.64
C THR A 121 11.62 0.12 6.03
N CYS A 122 11.71 1.40 6.37
CA CYS A 122 10.63 2.35 6.53
C CYS A 122 10.94 3.51 5.57
N ALA A 123 10.04 3.83 4.65
CA ALA A 123 10.20 4.93 3.70
C ALA A 123 9.57 6.23 4.22
N ILE A 124 8.56 6.13 5.10
CA ILE A 124 7.83 7.23 5.71
C ILE A 124 7.55 6.89 7.18
N SER A 125 8.17 7.65 8.09
CA SER A 125 7.94 7.59 9.53
C SER A 125 6.88 8.62 9.95
N GLY A 126 6.19 8.34 11.06
CA GLY A 126 5.30 9.31 11.69
C GLY A 126 6.03 10.12 12.76
N ILE A 127 5.38 11.17 13.25
CA ILE A 127 5.83 11.90 14.44
C ILE A 127 5.31 11.22 15.73
N PRO A 128 6.12 11.14 16.81
CA PRO A 128 5.73 10.53 18.06
C PRO A 128 4.80 11.47 18.84
N VAL A 129 3.51 11.30 18.65
CA VAL A 129 2.45 12.07 19.31
C VAL A 129 1.49 11.12 20.05
N ASP A 130 0.82 11.65 21.08
CA ASP A 130 -0.18 10.89 21.83
C ASP A 130 -1.43 10.66 20.97
N GLY A 131 -1.78 9.39 20.77
CA GLY A 131 -2.94 8.99 19.98
C GLY A 131 -2.67 8.99 18.47
N ALA A 132 -3.73 9.15 17.67
CA ALA A 132 -3.61 9.09 16.22
C ALA A 132 -3.04 10.42 15.67
N PRO A 133 -1.97 10.38 14.85
CA PRO A 133 -1.19 11.56 14.49
C PRO A 133 -1.90 12.55 13.55
N PHE A 134 -3.10 12.21 13.09
CA PHE A 134 -3.92 13.03 12.20
C PHE A 134 -5.05 13.80 12.92
N ILE A 135 -5.27 13.56 14.22
CA ILE A 135 -6.34 14.23 14.98
C ILE A 135 -5.93 15.66 15.32
N LYS A 136 -4.77 15.83 15.95
CA LYS A 136 -4.20 17.12 16.36
C LYS A 136 -2.98 17.43 15.49
N GLY A 137 -3.07 18.46 14.67
CA GLY A 137 -2.04 18.77 13.68
C GLY A 137 -1.66 20.25 13.63
N PHE A 138 -0.91 20.60 12.59
CA PHE A 138 -0.33 21.93 12.40
C PHE A 138 -1.34 23.02 12.04
N ASN A 139 -2.61 22.70 11.79
CA ASN A 139 -3.64 23.72 11.61
C ASN A 139 -3.96 24.49 12.88
N ASN A 140 -3.75 23.90 14.07
CA ASN A 140 -3.97 24.58 15.34
C ASN A 140 -2.64 25.10 15.93
N PRO A 141 -2.44 26.43 16.02
CA PRO A 141 -1.23 27.05 16.58
C PRO A 141 -0.90 26.63 18.02
N HIS A 142 -1.91 26.23 18.80
CA HIS A 142 -1.69 25.78 20.19
C HIS A 142 -0.86 24.50 20.28
N TYR A 143 -0.82 23.70 19.21
CA TYR A 143 -0.05 22.45 19.18
C TYR A 143 1.34 22.62 18.58
N HIS A 144 1.68 23.77 17.98
CA HIS A 144 2.91 23.95 17.20
C HIS A 144 4.18 23.65 18.00
N GLY A 145 4.29 24.14 19.24
CA GLY A 145 5.46 23.90 20.07
C GLY A 145 5.74 22.40 20.25
N TRP A 146 4.72 21.66 20.68
CA TRP A 146 4.78 20.21 20.85
C TRP A 146 5.03 19.47 19.54
N LEU A 147 4.32 19.81 18.46
CA LEU A 147 4.48 19.15 17.16
C LEU A 147 5.87 19.39 16.55
N ILE A 148 6.46 20.58 16.74
CA ILE A 148 7.83 20.88 16.30
C ILE A 148 8.83 20.00 17.05
N GLU A 149 8.69 19.85 18.37
CA GLU A 149 9.56 18.97 19.17
C GLU A 149 9.43 17.51 18.74
N ALA A 150 8.20 17.01 18.59
CA ALA A 150 7.95 15.66 18.11
C ALA A 150 8.51 15.44 16.69
N THR A 151 8.36 16.43 15.81
CA THR A 151 8.89 16.37 14.43
C THR A 151 10.41 16.31 14.42
N LYS A 152 11.09 17.13 15.24
CA LYS A 152 12.57 17.09 15.36
C LYS A 152 13.06 15.72 15.84
N LYS A 153 12.43 15.18 16.89
CA LYS A 153 12.74 13.83 17.38
C LYS A 153 12.55 12.77 16.29
N ALA A 154 11.45 12.84 15.54
CA ALA A 154 11.20 11.91 14.44
C ALA A 154 12.24 12.03 13.32
N ILE A 155 12.71 13.25 13.02
CA ILE A 155 13.79 13.49 12.04
C ILE A 155 15.09 12.82 12.51
N ASP A 156 15.48 13.02 13.77
CA ASP A 156 16.72 12.45 14.32
C ASP A 156 16.66 10.91 14.30
N GLU A 157 15.58 10.32 14.80
CA GLU A 157 15.38 8.86 14.76
C GLU A 157 15.38 8.33 13.31
N SER A 158 14.69 9.03 12.40
CA SER A 158 14.63 8.64 10.99
C SER A 158 15.99 8.70 10.32
N ALA A 159 16.81 9.72 10.63
CA ALA A 159 18.17 9.84 10.13
C ALA A 159 19.04 8.67 10.61
N ASP A 160 18.95 8.31 11.90
CA ASP A 160 19.69 7.18 12.48
C ASP A 160 19.31 5.83 11.84
N PHE A 161 18.04 5.66 11.48
CA PHE A 161 17.57 4.44 10.84
C PHE A 161 17.82 4.41 9.32
N GLY A 162 17.84 5.58 8.67
CA GLY A 162 17.86 5.72 7.21
C GLY A 162 16.46 5.84 6.57
N CYS A 163 15.45 6.29 7.32
CA CYS A 163 14.13 6.63 6.80
C CYS A 163 14.15 8.04 6.18
N PRO A 164 13.89 8.20 4.86
CA PRO A 164 14.10 9.48 4.18
C PRO A 164 12.99 10.52 4.41
N ASN A 165 11.83 10.12 4.89
CA ASN A 165 10.68 11.03 5.03
C ASN A 165 10.03 10.89 6.42
N VAL A 166 9.66 12.03 6.99
CA VAL A 166 8.81 12.14 8.19
C VAL A 166 7.50 12.79 7.74
N ILE A 167 6.35 12.16 8.00
CA ILE A 167 5.04 12.74 7.69
C ILE A 167 4.51 13.53 8.89
N ALA A 168 3.89 14.67 8.59
CA ALA A 168 3.07 15.44 9.51
C ALA A 168 1.68 15.64 8.90
N PHE A 169 0.69 15.89 9.76
CA PHE A 169 -0.70 16.08 9.35
C PHE A 169 -1.19 17.48 9.69
N THR A 170 -2.13 17.96 8.87
CA THR A 170 -2.85 19.21 9.12
C THR A 170 -3.62 19.15 10.43
N GLY A 171 -4.28 18.03 10.74
CA GLY A 171 -5.18 17.90 11.90
C GLY A 171 -6.65 17.93 11.46
N PHE A 172 -7.56 17.71 12.40
CA PHE A 172 -8.99 17.97 12.17
C PHE A 172 -9.30 19.46 12.24
N SER A 173 -10.36 19.91 11.55
CA SER A 173 -10.73 21.33 11.47
C SER A 173 -10.90 22.01 12.84
N GLU A 174 -11.28 21.26 13.87
CA GLU A 174 -11.62 21.78 15.19
C GLU A 174 -12.57 22.99 15.07
N ASN A 175 -12.14 24.18 15.47
CA ASN A 175 -12.92 25.43 15.40
C ASN A 175 -12.45 26.38 14.29
N PHE A 176 -11.62 25.91 13.36
CA PHE A 176 -11.08 26.72 12.26
C PHE A 176 -11.95 26.55 11.00
N SER A 177 -12.11 27.64 10.25
CA SER A 177 -12.70 27.62 8.91
C SER A 177 -11.68 27.19 7.85
N LEU A 178 -12.15 26.86 6.63
CA LEU A 178 -11.28 26.52 5.51
C LEU A 178 -10.30 27.67 5.16
N GLU A 179 -10.75 28.92 5.28
CA GLU A 179 -9.91 30.10 5.04
C GLU A 179 -8.84 30.30 6.12
N GLU A 180 -9.07 29.75 7.32
CA GLU A 180 -8.12 29.76 8.44
C GLU A 180 -7.19 28.54 8.45
N GLY A 181 -7.34 27.62 7.49
CA GLY A 181 -6.46 26.45 7.31
C GLY A 181 -6.97 25.14 7.91
N ALA A 182 -8.30 24.97 8.01
CA ALA A 182 -8.94 23.70 8.36
C ALA A 182 -8.71 22.57 7.35
#